data_AF-A0ABD5F645-F1
#
_entry.id   AF-A0ABD5F645-F1
#
_cell.length_a   1.000
_cell.length_b   1.000
_cell.length_c   1.000
_cell.angle_alpha   90.00
_cell.angle_beta   90.00
_cell.angle_gamma   90.00
#
_symmetry.space_group_name_H-M   'P 1'
#
loop_
_entity.id
_entity.type
_entity.pdbx_description
1 polymer ?
#
loop_
_entity_poly.entity_id
_entity_poly.type
_entity_poly.pdbx_seq_one_letter_code
_entity_poly.pdbx_strand_id
1 'polypeptide(L)' 'MITIEYLGESEDGKVCKQCGGKPVSIQITRKKIFDRLWEVGKPQAVSLDEFDMYMATGLFRKTGR' A
#
# COMPACT_ATOMS: atom_id res chain seq x y z
N MET A 1 -1.49 -17.72 -0.52
CA MET A 1 -1.04 -16.43 0.04
C MET A 1 -0.62 -15.53 -1.11
N ILE A 2 -0.93 -14.23 -1.03
CA ILE A 2 -0.58 -13.24 -2.04
C ILE A 2 0.31 -12.19 -1.36
N THR A 3 1.38 -11.77 -2.02
CA THR A 3 2.22 -10.69 -1.51
C THR A 3 1.70 -9.35 -2.02
N ILE A 4 1.51 -8.40 -1.13
CA ILE A 4 1.10 -7.03 -1.45
C ILE A 4 2.09 -6.04 -0.84
N GLU A 5 2.11 -4.84 -1.39
CA GLU A 5 2.96 -3.74 -0.95
C GLU A 5 2.13 -2.47 -0.75
N TYR A 6 2.37 -1.81 0.38
CA TYR A 6 1.80 -0.49 0.67
C TYR A 6 2.52 0.58 -0.15
N LEU A 7 1.74 1.42 -0.83
CA LEU A 7 2.25 2.42 -1.78
C LEU A 7 2.67 3.73 -1.13
N GLY A 8 2.30 3.94 0.15
CA GLY A 8 2.48 5.23 0.80
C GLY A 8 1.38 6.23 0.41
N GLU A 9 1.23 7.24 1.25
CA GLU A 9 0.21 8.27 1.12
C GLU A 9 0.80 9.67 1.36
N SER A 10 0.17 10.69 0.76
CA SER A 10 0.34 12.08 1.20
C SER A 10 -0.44 12.35 2.49
N GLU A 11 -0.21 13.49 3.16
CA GLU A 11 -1.00 13.89 4.34
C GLU A 11 -2.51 13.93 4.07
N ASP A 12 -2.94 14.26 2.84
CA ASP A 12 -4.34 14.25 2.42
C ASP A 12 -4.93 12.83 2.17
N GLY A 13 -4.18 11.76 2.47
CA GLY A 13 -4.63 10.37 2.28
C GLY A 13 -4.66 9.90 0.83
N LYS A 14 -4.03 10.64 -0.10
CA LYS A 14 -3.94 10.22 -1.51
C LYS A 14 -2.78 9.25 -1.69
N VAL A 15 -3.07 8.15 -2.37
CA VAL A 15 -2.10 7.11 -2.71
C VAL A 15 -1.10 7.63 -3.72
N CYS A 16 0.18 7.32 -3.53
CA CYS A 16 1.19 7.53 -4.56
C CYS A 16 1.03 6.50 -5.71
N LYS A 17 -0.09 6.52 -6.42
CA LYS A 17 -0.20 5.89 -7.74
C LYS A 17 0.59 6.79 -8.67
N GLN A 18 1.75 6.36 -9.17
CA GLN A 18 2.54 7.04 -10.21
C GLN A 18 1.77 8.18 -10.91
N CYS A 19 1.86 9.39 -10.37
CA CYS A 19 1.15 10.54 -10.92
C CYS A 19 1.97 11.08 -12.08
N GLY A 20 1.88 10.45 -13.26
CA GLY A 20 2.38 11.01 -14.52
C GLY A 20 3.85 11.46 -14.52
N GLY A 21 4.72 10.81 -13.73
CA GLY A 21 6.14 11.16 -13.65
C GLY A 21 6.51 12.31 -12.70
N LYS A 22 5.56 12.84 -11.91
CA LYS A 22 5.87 13.77 -10.80
C LYS A 22 5.74 13.05 -9.46
N PRO A 23 6.76 13.13 -8.58
CA PRO A 23 6.67 12.56 -7.25
C PRO A 23 5.61 13.34 -6.46
N VAL A 24 4.48 12.70 -6.18
CA VAL A 24 3.68 13.10 -5.02
C VAL A 24 4.59 12.86 -3.83
N SER A 25 4.82 13.89 -3.02
CA SER A 25 5.66 13.77 -1.82
C SER A 25 5.01 12.74 -0.91
N ILE A 26 5.52 11.51 -0.91
CA ILE A 26 5.08 10.46 0.01
C ILE A 26 5.57 10.91 1.39
N GLN A 27 4.64 11.41 2.20
CA GLN A 27 4.95 11.83 3.57
C GLN A 27 4.70 10.67 4.55
N ILE A 28 3.71 9.82 4.28
CA ILE A 28 3.36 8.67 5.13
C ILE A 28 3.91 7.40 4.49
N THR A 29 5.14 7.05 4.86
CA THR A 29 5.82 5.82 4.42
C THR A 29 5.57 4.63 5.34
N ARG A 30 4.99 4.85 6.54
CA ARG A 30 4.69 3.82 7.53
C ARG A 30 3.33 4.08 8.18
N LYS A 31 2.44 3.07 8.20
CA LYS A 31 1.07 3.22 8.71
C LYS A 31 0.53 1.90 9.26
N LYS A 32 -0.28 1.95 10.31
CA LYS A 32 -1.01 0.78 10.83
C LYS A 32 -2.38 0.71 10.13
N ILE A 33 -2.67 -0.40 9.45
CA ILE A 33 -3.89 -0.63 8.67
C ILE A 33 -4.39 -2.04 9.02
N PHE A 34 -5.65 -2.16 9.43
CA PHE A 34 -6.26 -3.42 9.90
C PHE A 34 -5.38 -4.18 10.91
N ASP A 35 -4.92 -3.44 11.92
CA ASP A 35 -4.01 -3.92 12.96
C ASP A 35 -2.62 -4.39 12.53
N ARG A 36 -2.29 -4.34 11.24
CA ARG A 36 -0.98 -4.66 10.69
C ARG A 36 -0.18 -3.41 10.38
N LEU A 37 1.10 -3.42 10.71
CA LEU A 37 2.01 -2.33 10.37
C LEU A 37 2.54 -2.50 8.95
N TRP A 38 2.41 -1.46 8.13
CA TRP A 38 2.87 -1.43 6.75
C TRP A 38 3.93 -0.36 6.55
N GLU A 39 4.89 -0.66 5.68
CA GLU A 39 5.98 0.25 5.32
C GLU A 39 6.25 0.15 3.81
N VAL A 40 6.45 1.29 3.16
CA VAL A 40 6.77 1.36 1.72
C VAL A 40 8.09 0.61 1.46
N GLY A 41 8.15 -0.19 0.39
CA GLY A 41 9.33 -1.01 0.08
C GLY A 41 9.47 -2.29 0.92
N LYS A 42 8.53 -2.57 1.83
CA LYS A 42 8.46 -3.83 2.59
C LYS A 42 7.16 -4.59 2.29
N PRO A 43 7.11 -5.36 1.18
CA PRO A 43 5.96 -6.19 0.85
C PRO A 43 5.70 -7.24 1.93
N GLN A 44 4.44 -7.61 2.14
CA GLN A 44 4.04 -8.64 3.10
C GLN A 44 3.05 -9.61 2.47
N ALA A 45 3.10 -10.86 2.92
CA ALA A 45 2.15 -11.88 2.52
C ALA A 45 0.83 -11.72 3.27
N VAL A 46 -0.27 -11.86 2.54
CA VAL A 46 -1.63 -11.86 3.06
C VAL A 46 -2.39 -13.11 2.59
N SER A 47 -3.40 -13.51 3.34
CA SER A 47 -4.37 -14.52 2.90
C SER A 47 -5.23 -14.00 1.74
N LEU A 48 -5.98 -14.89 1.09
CA LEU A 48 -6.92 -14.47 0.03
C LEU A 48 -8.04 -13.60 0.60
N ASP A 49 -8.55 -13.94 1.79
CA ASP A 49 -9.62 -13.18 2.44
C ASP A 49 -9.18 -11.76 2.81
N GLU A 50 -7.95 -11.60 3.27
CA GLU A 50 -7.37 -10.28 3.56
C GLU A 50 -7.06 -9.48 2.28
N PHE A 51 -6.74 -10.16 1.18
CA PHE A 51 -6.29 -9.52 -0.06
C PHE A 51 -7.34 -8.53 -0.59
N ASP A 52 -8.59 -8.97 -0.71
CA ASP A 52 -9.67 -8.12 -1.23
C ASP A 52 -9.90 -6.88 -0.34
N MET A 53 -9.82 -7.08 0.99
CA MET A 53 -9.95 -6.01 1.96
C MET A 53 -8.85 -4.94 1.80
N TYR A 54 -7.59 -5.35 1.63
CA TYR A 54 -6.50 -4.40 1.39
C TYR A 54 -6.60 -3.72 0.02
N MET A 55 -6.95 -4.46 -1.04
CA MET A 55 -7.05 -3.91 -2.39
C MET A 55 -8.19 -2.89 -2.52
N ALA A 56 -9.29 -3.07 -1.80
CA ALA A 56 -10.41 -2.13 -1.76
C ALA A 56 -10.02 -0.73 -1.25
N THR A 57 -8.98 -0.63 -0.42
CA THR A 57 -8.48 0.68 0.06
C THR A 57 -7.80 1.49 -1.04
N GLY A 58 -7.35 0.85 -2.13
CA GLY A 58 -6.55 1.47 -3.18
C GLY A 58 -5.12 1.84 -2.76
N LEU A 59 -4.73 1.64 -1.50
CA LEU A 59 -3.42 1.98 -0.92
C LEU A 59 -2.33 0.95 -1.20
N PHE A 60 -2.71 -0.21 -1.75
CA PHE A 60 -1.85 -1.36 -1.94
C PHE A 60 -1.76 -1.75 -3.40
N ARG A 61 -0.66 -2.39 -3.76
CA ARG A 61 -0.52 -3.14 -5.01
C ARG A 61 -0.15 -4.58 -4.73
N LYS A 62 -0.60 -5.50 -5.59
CA LYS A 62 -0.03 -6.85 -5.64
C LYS A 62 1.43 -6.76 -6.09
N THR A 63 2.31 -7.47 -5.42
CA THR A 63 3.74 -7.58 -5.77
C THR A 63 4.12 -9.05 -5.89
N GLY A 64 4.84 -9.40 -6.95
CA GLY A 64 5.17 -10.79 -7.27
C GLY A 64 4.41 -11.30 -8.49
N ARG A 65 5.06 -12.20 -9.23
CA ARG A 65 4.51 -12.87 -10.41
C ARG A 65 3.49 -13.93 -9.99
#